data_AF-A0A157ZKI6-F1
#
_entry.id   AF-A0A157ZKI6-F1
#
_cell.length_a   1.000
_cell.length_b   1.000
_cell.length_c   1.000
_cell.angle_alpha   90.00
_cell.angle_beta   90.00
_cell.angle_gamma   90.00
#
_symmetry.space_group_name_H-M   'P 1'
#
loop_
_entity.id
_entity.type
_entity.pdbx_description
1 polymer ?
#
loop_
_entity_poly.entity_id
_entity_poly.type
_entity_poly.pdbx_seq_one_letter_code
_entity_poly.pdbx_strand_id
1 'polypeptide(L)'
;MPRSSLPYQEAHDFVQKLAGRTDNDGRALWLVTYTGARYIEAAAACWKEFDLQRRIWTIPPDRMKKRHIHEIPLPRQVVAFLEALPGDHHPDDLVFPSREGTPVANSRVNDVLRDLGYQIGEASTHGFRSTLRTWVGDTYKDIKKEIAESVIAHDKRSGVEQTCERTRFLKDRRPIMQAWADYLDAPPPADEDSFLAGA
;
A
#
# COMPACT_ATOMS: atom_id res chain seq x y z
N MET A 1 -14.65 15.96 -14.08
CA MET A 1 -14.67 14.48 -14.16
C MET A 1 -14.33 13.94 -12.78
N PRO A 2 -15.14 13.03 -12.19
CA PRO A 2 -14.77 12.41 -10.92
C PRO A 2 -13.47 11.65 -11.11
N ARG A 3 -12.58 11.76 -10.13
CA ARG A 3 -11.28 11.12 -10.14
C ARG A 3 -11.50 9.68 -9.74
N SER A 4 -11.61 8.79 -10.72
CA SER A 4 -11.93 7.39 -10.44
C SER A 4 -10.74 6.73 -9.73
N SER A 5 -11.05 5.90 -8.73
CA SER A 5 -10.18 4.95 -8.07
C SER A 5 -10.83 3.58 -8.26
N LEU A 6 -10.04 2.51 -8.37
CA LEU A 6 -10.58 1.15 -8.45
C LEU A 6 -11.55 0.90 -7.27
N PRO A 7 -12.81 0.48 -7.50
CA PRO A 7 -13.70 0.03 -6.44
C PRO A 7 -13.04 -1.09 -5.63
N TYR A 8 -13.12 -1.07 -4.30
CA TYR A 8 -12.41 -2.08 -3.50
C TYR A 8 -12.94 -3.49 -3.73
N GLN A 9 -14.21 -3.62 -4.16
CA GLN A 9 -14.83 -4.87 -4.58
C GLN A 9 -14.10 -5.52 -5.77
N GLU A 10 -13.46 -4.73 -6.63
CA GLU A 10 -12.67 -5.22 -7.77
C GLU A 10 -11.18 -5.44 -7.39
N ALA A 11 -10.78 -5.10 -6.16
CA ALA A 11 -9.38 -5.14 -5.76
C ALA A 11 -8.82 -6.57 -5.69
N HIS A 12 -9.66 -7.55 -5.32
CA HIS A 12 -9.28 -8.97 -5.37
C HIS A 12 -8.95 -9.41 -6.80
N ASP A 13 -9.86 -9.18 -7.75
CA ASP A 13 -9.66 -9.50 -9.16
C ASP A 13 -8.42 -8.81 -9.75
N PHE A 14 -8.19 -7.57 -9.34
CA PHE A 14 -6.97 -6.84 -9.71
C PHE A 14 -5.72 -7.56 -9.21
N VAL A 15 -5.68 -7.98 -7.95
CA VAL A 15 -4.54 -8.71 -7.36
C VAL A 15 -4.32 -10.03 -8.07
N GLN A 16 -5.38 -10.76 -8.41
CA GLN A 16 -5.26 -12.03 -9.16
C GLN A 16 -4.65 -11.81 -10.56
N LYS A 17 -5.07 -10.76 -11.27
CA LYS A 17 -4.46 -10.40 -12.56
C LYS A 17 -3.00 -9.97 -12.40
N LEU A 18 -2.68 -9.21 -11.35
CA LEU A 18 -1.34 -8.72 -11.08
C LEU A 18 -0.36 -9.85 -10.71
N ALA A 19 -0.84 -10.92 -10.06
CA ALA A 19 -0.02 -12.07 -9.67
C ALA A 19 0.69 -12.76 -10.86
N GLY A 20 0.16 -12.60 -12.08
CA GLY A 20 0.80 -13.07 -13.31
C GLY A 20 2.04 -12.27 -13.73
N ARG A 21 2.30 -11.10 -13.13
CA ARG A 21 3.48 -10.27 -13.42
C ARG A 21 4.57 -10.49 -12.37
N THR A 22 5.65 -11.11 -12.81
CA THR A 22 6.81 -11.40 -11.97
C THR A 22 7.95 -10.38 -12.13
N ASP A 23 7.74 -9.31 -12.91
CA ASP A 23 8.70 -8.23 -13.08
C ASP A 23 8.66 -7.23 -11.91
N ASN A 24 9.73 -6.44 -11.78
CA ASN A 24 9.86 -5.50 -10.67
C ASN A 24 8.84 -4.34 -10.73
N ASP A 25 8.33 -4.00 -11.92
CA ASP A 25 7.23 -3.06 -12.09
C ASP A 25 5.93 -3.61 -11.46
N GLY A 26 5.57 -4.86 -11.76
CA GLY A 26 4.42 -5.54 -11.19
C GLY A 26 4.55 -5.76 -9.68
N ARG A 27 5.74 -6.17 -9.21
CA ARG A 27 6.03 -6.36 -7.79
C ARG A 27 5.94 -5.06 -6.99
N ALA A 28 6.42 -3.94 -7.54
CA ALA A 28 6.27 -2.62 -6.91
C ALA A 28 4.78 -2.21 -6.82
N LEU A 29 3.99 -2.48 -7.88
CA LEU A 29 2.55 -2.24 -7.84
C LEU A 29 1.83 -3.14 -6.84
N TRP A 30 2.27 -4.40 -6.70
CA TRP A 30 1.71 -5.34 -5.72
C TRP A 30 1.92 -4.82 -4.30
N LEU A 31 3.14 -4.35 -4.00
CA LEU A 31 3.42 -3.73 -2.70
C LEU A 31 2.52 -2.51 -2.46
N VAL A 32 2.32 -1.66 -3.48
CA VAL A 32 1.40 -0.51 -3.39
C VAL A 32 -0.02 -0.93 -3.07
N THR A 33 -0.53 -1.98 -3.70
CA THR A 33 -1.90 -2.46 -3.49
C THR A 33 -2.12 -2.94 -2.05
N TYR A 34 -1.17 -3.68 -1.48
CA TYR A 34 -1.27 -4.19 -0.11
C TYR A 34 -0.98 -3.15 0.98
N THR A 35 -0.26 -2.07 0.65
CA THR A 35 0.22 -1.09 1.64
C THR A 35 -0.45 0.28 1.54
N GLY A 36 -1.06 0.62 0.41
CA GLY A 36 -1.56 1.96 0.13
C GLY A 36 -0.46 3.02 -0.03
N ALA A 37 0.81 2.63 -0.12
CA ALA A 37 1.94 3.51 -0.42
C ALA A 37 1.83 4.11 -1.83
N ARG A 38 2.58 5.17 -2.12
CA ARG A 38 2.67 5.65 -3.50
C ARG A 38 3.63 4.79 -4.30
N TYR A 39 3.37 4.67 -5.61
CA TYR A 39 4.25 3.90 -6.50
C TYR A 39 5.70 4.40 -6.48
N ILE A 40 5.93 5.71 -6.52
CA ILE A 40 7.28 6.28 -6.40
C ILE A 40 7.97 5.93 -5.06
N GLU A 41 7.21 5.74 -3.98
CA GLU A 41 7.76 5.36 -2.67
C GLU A 41 8.19 3.88 -2.68
N ALA A 42 7.37 3.00 -3.27
CA ALA A 42 7.68 1.58 -3.45
C ALA A 42 8.83 1.34 -4.45
N ALA A 43 8.81 2.03 -5.58
CA ALA A 43 9.82 1.91 -6.63
C ALA A 43 11.24 2.24 -6.15
N ALA A 44 11.36 3.19 -5.22
CA ALA A 44 12.62 3.67 -4.66
C ALA A 44 12.91 3.11 -3.26
N ALA A 45 12.19 2.08 -2.82
CA ALA A 45 12.37 1.50 -1.50
C ALA A 45 13.67 0.68 -1.43
N CYS A 46 14.42 0.85 -0.35
CA CYS A 46 15.61 0.05 -0.04
C CYS A 46 15.33 -0.95 1.09
N TRP A 47 16.08 -2.05 1.15
CA TRP A 47 15.89 -3.09 2.17
C TRP A 47 15.99 -2.59 3.61
N LYS A 48 16.87 -1.64 3.91
CA LYS A 48 17.04 -1.03 5.25
C LYS A 48 15.79 -0.35 5.80
N GLU A 49 14.80 -0.09 4.96
CA GLU A 49 13.55 0.55 5.35
C GLU A 49 12.53 -0.44 5.89
N PHE A 50 12.73 -1.73 5.62
CA PHE A 50 11.83 -2.80 6.02
C PHE A 50 12.37 -3.50 7.27
N ASP A 51 11.70 -3.28 8.40
CA ASP A 51 11.89 -4.08 9.59
C ASP A 51 10.85 -5.22 9.54
N LEU A 52 11.24 -6.35 8.95
CA LEU A 52 10.36 -7.51 8.77
C LEU A 52 10.01 -8.19 10.10
N GLN A 53 10.89 -8.10 11.12
CA GLN A 53 10.62 -8.64 12.45
C GLN A 53 9.52 -7.84 13.16
N ARG A 54 9.61 -6.51 13.13
CA ARG A 54 8.58 -5.61 13.71
C ARG A 54 7.40 -5.40 12.77
N ARG A 55 7.49 -5.90 11.53
CA ARG A 55 6.52 -5.76 10.44
C ARG A 55 6.19 -4.30 10.18
N ILE A 56 7.21 -3.49 9.92
CA ILE A 56 7.08 -2.06 9.63
C ILE A 56 7.94 -1.73 8.42
N TRP A 57 7.38 -0.95 7.50
CA TRP A 57 8.14 -0.24 6.47
C TRP A 57 8.20 1.25 6.80
N THR A 58 9.40 1.79 6.90
CA THR A 58 9.68 3.18 7.28
C THR A 58 10.14 3.97 6.06
N ILE A 59 9.25 4.78 5.49
CA ILE A 59 9.56 5.63 4.34
C ILE A 59 10.31 6.88 4.84
N PRO A 60 11.54 7.14 4.35
CA PRO A 60 12.36 8.26 4.77
C PRO A 60 11.76 9.62 4.35
N PRO A 61 12.07 10.69 5.09
CA PRO A 61 11.49 12.01 4.87
C PRO A 61 11.83 12.57 3.49
N ASP A 62 13.01 12.26 2.96
CA ASP A 62 13.48 12.78 1.66
C ASP A 62 12.62 12.30 0.48
N ARG A 63 11.89 11.19 0.63
CA ARG A 63 10.94 10.69 -0.38
C ARG A 63 9.49 11.11 -0.12
N MET A 64 9.24 11.89 0.93
CA MET A 64 7.91 12.36 1.30
C MET A 64 7.73 13.83 0.93
N LYS A 65 6.62 14.15 0.24
CA LYS A 65 6.28 15.53 -0.19
C LYS A 65 6.25 16.57 0.95
N LYS A 66 6.12 16.13 2.21
CA LYS A 66 6.15 16.98 3.40
C LYS A 66 7.43 16.83 4.24
N ARG A 67 8.43 16.03 3.83
CA ARG A 67 9.67 15.76 4.58
C ARG A 67 9.48 15.15 5.98
N HIS A 68 8.51 14.24 6.12
CA HIS A 68 8.26 13.52 7.38
C HIS A 68 8.39 12.02 7.17
N ILE A 69 8.88 11.31 8.19
CA ILE A 69 8.91 9.85 8.22
C ILE A 69 7.47 9.31 8.17
N HIS A 70 7.24 8.26 7.38
CA HIS A 70 5.97 7.53 7.37
C HIS A 70 6.20 6.04 7.61
N GLU A 71 5.67 5.53 8.71
CA GLU A 71 5.68 4.11 9.02
C GLU A 71 4.38 3.45 8.58
N ILE A 72 4.51 2.36 7.82
CA ILE A 72 3.43 1.53 7.31
C ILE A 72 3.52 0.16 8.00
N PRO A 73 2.47 -0.28 8.74
CA PRO A 73 2.40 -1.65 9.22
C PRO A 73 2.36 -2.65 8.06
N LEU A 74 3.18 -3.69 8.13
CA LEU A 74 3.25 -4.73 7.12
C LEU A 74 2.33 -5.90 7.49
N PRO A 75 1.32 -6.22 6.67
CA PRO A 75 0.54 -7.44 6.84
C PRO A 75 1.39 -8.68 6.53
N ARG A 76 0.98 -9.85 7.05
CA ARG A 76 1.73 -11.12 6.90
C ARG A 76 2.04 -11.48 5.44
N GLN A 77 1.14 -11.16 4.52
CA GLN A 77 1.29 -11.33 3.07
C GLN A 77 2.49 -10.58 2.53
N VAL A 78 2.65 -9.30 2.92
CA VAL A 78 3.75 -8.45 2.45
C VAL A 78 5.08 -8.93 3.02
N VAL A 79 5.10 -9.36 4.28
CA VAL A 79 6.30 -9.94 4.89
C VAL A 79 6.73 -11.20 4.14
N ALA A 80 5.81 -12.16 3.94
CA ALA A 80 6.09 -13.38 3.21
C ALA A 80 6.54 -13.12 1.77
N PHE A 81 5.92 -12.14 1.10
CA PHE A 81 6.30 -11.73 -0.25
C PHE A 81 7.74 -11.19 -0.30
N LEU A 82 8.11 -10.31 0.64
CA LEU A 82 9.46 -9.74 0.70
C LEU A 82 10.50 -10.82 1.05
N GLU A 83 10.21 -11.71 2.00
CA GLU A 83 11.10 -12.83 2.37
C GLU A 83 11.32 -13.83 1.23
N ALA A 84 10.37 -13.93 0.30
CA ALA A 84 10.45 -14.82 -0.86
C ALA A 84 11.20 -14.21 -2.06
N LEU A 85 11.58 -12.93 -2.01
CA LEU A 85 12.35 -12.32 -3.10
C LEU A 85 13.76 -12.95 -3.17
N PRO A 86 14.28 -13.24 -4.37
CA PRO A 86 15.61 -13.83 -4.51
C PRO A 86 16.72 -12.78 -4.32
N GLY A 87 17.88 -13.23 -3.85
CA GLY A 87 19.13 -12.45 -3.81
C GLY A 87 19.61 -12.13 -2.39
N ASP A 88 20.86 -11.66 -2.31
CA ASP A 88 21.47 -11.25 -1.05
C ASP A 88 21.04 -9.80 -0.76
N HIS A 89 20.01 -9.62 0.05
CA HIS A 89 19.35 -8.33 0.31
C HIS A 89 20.22 -7.37 1.14
N HIS A 90 21.19 -6.69 0.52
CA HIS A 90 22.00 -5.70 1.23
C HIS A 90 21.13 -4.49 1.64
N PRO A 91 21.33 -3.91 2.84
CA PRO A 91 20.44 -2.85 3.37
C PRO A 91 20.22 -1.65 2.42
N ASP A 92 21.24 -1.25 1.67
CA ASP A 92 21.16 -0.11 0.75
C ASP A 92 20.62 -0.45 -0.64
N ASP A 93 20.46 -1.74 -0.96
CA ASP A 93 19.98 -2.17 -2.27
C ASP A 93 18.49 -1.84 -2.42
N LEU A 94 18.11 -1.52 -3.67
CA LEU A 94 16.72 -1.37 -4.04
C LEU A 94 16.00 -2.72 -3.92
N VAL A 95 14.77 -2.69 -3.41
CA VAL A 95 13.91 -3.88 -3.38
C VAL A 95 13.45 -4.25 -4.80
N PHE A 96 13.20 -3.24 -5.65
CA PHE A 96 12.73 -3.42 -7.03
C PHE A 96 13.62 -2.67 -8.04
N PRO A 97 14.85 -3.13 -8.31
CA PRO A 97 15.74 -2.48 -9.27
C PRO A 97 15.29 -2.70 -10.72
N SER A 98 15.54 -1.72 -11.58
CA SER A 98 15.49 -1.85 -13.04
C SER A 98 16.67 -2.68 -13.55
N ARG A 99 16.72 -2.95 -14.86
CA ARG A 99 17.84 -3.70 -15.46
C ARG A 99 19.18 -2.96 -15.34
N GLU A 100 19.11 -1.64 -15.20
CA GLU A 100 20.23 -0.72 -15.03
C GLU A 100 20.60 -0.50 -13.55
N GLY A 101 19.94 -1.19 -12.61
CA GLY A 101 20.17 -1.03 -11.18
C GLY A 101 19.56 0.24 -10.56
N THR A 102 18.71 0.95 -11.31
CA THR A 102 18.02 2.17 -10.83
C THR A 102 16.60 1.86 -10.35
N PRO A 103 15.91 2.74 -9.60
CA PRO A 103 14.50 2.54 -9.29
C PRO A 103 13.65 2.34 -10.55
N VAL A 104 12.68 1.44 -10.51
CA VAL A 104 11.70 1.33 -11.60
C VAL A 104 11.00 2.67 -11.84
N ALA A 105 10.87 3.06 -13.11
CA ALA A 105 10.38 4.39 -13.43
C ALA A 105 8.90 4.55 -13.02
N ASN A 106 8.55 5.67 -12.40
CA ASN A 106 7.17 5.92 -11.94
C ASN A 106 6.13 5.87 -13.08
N SER A 107 6.53 6.14 -14.33
CA SER A 107 5.65 6.01 -15.48
C SER A 107 5.22 4.57 -15.77
N ARG A 108 6.00 3.57 -15.33
CA ARG A 108 5.73 2.13 -15.56
C ARG A 108 4.44 1.65 -14.91
N VAL A 109 3.98 2.32 -13.85
CA VAL A 109 2.68 2.01 -13.24
C VAL A 109 1.55 2.04 -14.27
N ASN A 110 1.56 3.00 -15.20
CA ASN A 110 0.54 3.13 -16.23
C ASN A 110 0.66 2.03 -17.29
N ASP A 111 1.87 1.56 -17.55
CA ASP A 111 2.11 0.45 -18.48
C ASP A 111 1.59 -0.85 -17.87
N VAL A 112 1.92 -1.13 -16.60
CA VAL A 112 1.39 -2.29 -15.87
C VAL A 112 -0.15 -2.27 -15.85
N LEU A 113 -0.75 -1.12 -15.49
CA LEU A 113 -2.21 -0.98 -15.44
C LEU A 113 -2.87 -1.24 -16.81
N ARG A 114 -2.28 -0.69 -17.88
CA ARG A 114 -2.77 -0.87 -19.25
C ARG A 114 -2.68 -2.34 -19.69
N ASP A 115 -1.57 -3.01 -19.37
CA ASP A 115 -1.37 -4.42 -19.71
C ASP A 115 -2.36 -5.34 -18.96
N LEU A 116 -2.80 -4.94 -17.77
CA LEU A 116 -3.85 -5.64 -17.00
C LEU A 116 -5.27 -5.27 -17.45
N GLY A 117 -5.42 -4.44 -18.48
CA GLY A 117 -6.70 -4.05 -19.08
C GLY A 117 -7.39 -2.85 -18.42
N TYR A 118 -6.70 -2.08 -17.58
CA TYR A 118 -7.26 -0.90 -16.89
C TYR A 118 -6.98 0.40 -17.65
N GLN A 119 -7.96 1.32 -17.67
CA GLN A 119 -7.81 2.61 -18.34
C GLN A 119 -6.98 3.60 -17.51
N ILE A 120 -6.06 4.30 -18.19
CA ILE A 120 -5.19 5.31 -17.57
C ILE A 120 -6.03 6.52 -17.14
N GLY A 121 -6.25 6.66 -15.84
CA GLY A 121 -7.05 7.72 -15.23
C GLY A 121 -7.89 7.22 -14.05
N GLU A 122 -8.39 5.99 -14.14
CA GLU A 122 -9.23 5.32 -13.13
C GLU A 122 -8.44 4.67 -12.00
N ALA A 123 -7.18 4.31 -12.25
CA ALA A 123 -6.27 3.81 -11.23
C ALA A 123 -5.15 4.80 -10.88
N SER A 124 -4.92 5.84 -11.68
CA SER A 124 -3.69 6.67 -11.59
C SER A 124 -3.84 7.99 -10.83
N THR A 125 -5.03 8.60 -10.74
CA THR A 125 -5.17 9.94 -10.10
C THR A 125 -5.41 9.90 -8.60
N HIS A 126 -6.00 8.82 -8.07
CA HIS A 126 -6.26 8.60 -6.64
C HIS A 126 -5.84 7.22 -6.11
N GLY A 127 -5.51 6.26 -6.99
CA GLY A 127 -4.77 5.03 -6.67
C GLY A 127 -5.41 4.05 -5.68
N PHE A 128 -4.73 2.92 -5.48
CA PHE A 128 -5.04 1.93 -4.44
C PHE A 128 -5.14 2.52 -3.03
N ARG A 129 -4.49 3.67 -2.82
CA ARG A 129 -4.60 4.45 -1.58
C ARG A 129 -6.03 4.92 -1.33
N SER A 130 -6.70 5.48 -2.33
CA SER A 130 -8.10 5.87 -2.18
C SER A 130 -9.03 4.66 -2.09
N THR A 131 -8.73 3.59 -2.82
CA THR A 131 -9.41 2.30 -2.67
C THR A 131 -9.36 1.80 -1.23
N LEU A 132 -8.17 1.73 -0.64
CA LEU A 132 -7.95 1.36 0.76
C LEU A 132 -8.69 2.28 1.72
N ARG A 133 -8.62 3.61 1.53
CA ARG A 133 -9.33 4.56 2.40
C ARG A 133 -10.84 4.36 2.35
N THR A 134 -11.40 4.12 1.16
CA THR A 134 -12.83 3.85 0.99
C THR A 134 -13.21 2.55 1.67
N TRP A 135 -12.45 1.47 1.45
CA TRP A 135 -12.66 0.20 2.14
C TRP A 135 -12.64 0.35 3.67
N VAL A 136 -11.68 1.09 4.22
CA VAL A 136 -11.63 1.37 5.67
C VAL A 136 -12.88 2.10 6.15
N GLY A 137 -13.32 3.13 5.42
CA GLY A 137 -14.50 3.91 5.80
C GLY A 137 -15.80 3.12 5.78
N ASP A 138 -15.95 2.21 4.81
CA ASP A 138 -17.14 1.39 4.65
C ASP A 138 -17.16 0.21 5.63
N THR A 139 -16.00 -0.40 5.88
CA THR A 139 -15.84 -1.57 6.77
C THR A 139 -15.95 -1.17 8.24
N TYR A 140 -15.36 -0.04 8.63
CA TYR A 140 -15.27 0.39 10.03
C TYR A 140 -16.10 1.66 10.27
N LYS A 141 -17.42 1.52 10.42
CA LYS A 141 -18.35 2.66 10.56
C LYS A 141 -18.02 3.63 11.70
N ASP A 142 -17.48 3.10 12.81
CA ASP A 142 -17.17 3.89 14.02
C ASP A 142 -15.69 4.28 14.12
N ILE A 143 -14.88 4.06 13.08
CA ILE A 143 -13.47 4.40 13.11
C ILE A 143 -13.28 5.91 13.22
N LYS A 144 -12.38 6.33 14.12
CA LYS A 144 -11.97 7.73 14.20
C LYS A 144 -11.35 8.15 12.87
N LYS A 145 -11.79 9.29 12.36
CA LYS A 145 -11.30 9.87 11.10
C LYS A 145 -9.77 9.97 11.08
N GLU A 146 -9.16 10.33 12.19
CA GLU A 146 -7.70 10.41 12.33
C GLU A 146 -7.02 9.07 12.04
N ILE A 147 -7.60 7.96 12.49
CA ILE A 147 -7.06 6.62 12.24
C ILE A 147 -7.21 6.27 10.76
N ALA A 148 -8.40 6.45 10.19
CA ALA A 148 -8.65 6.17 8.77
C ALA A 148 -7.75 7.00 7.83
N GLU A 149 -7.55 8.29 8.11
CA GLU A 149 -6.66 9.15 7.32
C GLU A 149 -5.17 8.82 7.56
N SER A 150 -4.81 8.29 8.74
CA SER A 150 -3.44 7.86 9.04
C SER A 150 -3.00 6.61 8.29
N VAL A 151 -3.94 5.72 7.92
CA VAL A 151 -3.67 4.55 7.05
C VAL A 151 -3.06 5.02 5.73
N ILE A 152 -3.60 6.11 5.19
CA ILE A 152 -3.14 6.69 3.93
C ILE A 152 -2.29 7.94 4.13
N ALA A 153 -1.46 8.01 5.18
CA ALA A 153 -0.55 9.11 5.49
C ALA A 153 -1.09 10.54 5.24
N HIS A 154 -2.41 10.72 5.29
CA HIS A 154 -3.09 11.92 4.83
C HIS A 154 -3.31 12.81 6.03
N ASP A 155 -2.21 13.31 6.56
CA ASP A 155 -2.29 14.28 7.63
C ASP A 155 -2.46 15.69 7.04
N LYS A 156 -3.63 16.27 7.26
CA LYS A 156 -3.95 17.66 6.91
C LYS A 156 -3.44 18.67 7.95
N ARG A 157 -2.97 18.23 9.12
CA ARG A 157 -2.41 19.12 10.14
C ARG A 157 -0.99 19.54 9.72
N SER A 158 -0.59 20.74 10.10
CA SER A 158 0.74 21.33 9.86
C SER A 158 1.33 21.73 11.20
N GLY A 159 2.55 21.28 11.53
CA GLY A 159 3.23 21.68 12.76
C GLY A 159 4.18 20.63 13.36
N VAL A 160 4.95 21.06 14.37
CA VAL A 160 6.04 20.34 15.04
C VAL A 160 5.57 19.14 15.90
N GLU A 161 4.26 19.02 16.17
CA GLU A 161 3.67 17.91 16.96
C GLU A 161 3.58 16.56 16.20
N GLN A 162 3.89 16.54 14.89
CA GLN A 162 3.68 15.37 14.02
C GLN A 162 4.55 14.15 14.31
N THR A 163 5.75 14.34 14.87
CA THR A 163 6.74 13.25 14.98
C THR A 163 6.29 12.18 15.99
N CYS A 164 5.58 12.56 17.05
CA CYS A 164 5.10 11.65 18.09
C CYS A 164 3.67 11.14 17.81
N GLU A 165 2.85 11.90 17.08
CA GLU A 165 1.47 11.49 16.75
C GLU A 165 1.36 10.48 15.59
N ARG A 166 2.39 10.29 14.79
CA ARG A 166 2.33 9.40 13.60
C ARG A 166 2.63 7.93 13.90
N THR A 167 3.42 7.69 14.94
CA THR A 167 3.54 6.36 15.57
C THR A 167 2.32 6.05 16.44
N ARG A 168 1.56 7.07 16.88
CA ARG A 168 0.41 6.97 17.80
C ARG A 168 -0.64 5.97 17.37
N PHE A 169 -0.95 5.92 16.08
CA PHE A 169 -1.95 4.99 15.53
C PHE A 169 -1.34 3.74 14.91
N LEU A 170 -0.04 3.46 15.09
CA LEU A 170 0.54 2.21 14.57
C LEU A 170 -0.20 0.98 15.10
N LYS A 171 -0.53 0.97 16.40
CA LYS A 171 -1.26 -0.14 17.03
C LYS A 171 -2.65 -0.30 16.43
N ASP A 172 -3.34 0.80 16.16
CA ASP A 172 -4.69 0.80 15.56
C ASP A 172 -4.66 0.45 14.06
N ARG A 173 -3.60 0.84 13.34
CA ARG A 173 -3.45 0.56 11.91
C ARG A 173 -3.07 -0.89 11.61
N ARG A 174 -2.34 -1.56 12.50
CA ARG A 174 -1.93 -2.97 12.32
C ARG A 174 -3.09 -3.91 11.98
N PRO A 175 -4.18 -4.00 12.77
CA PRO A 175 -5.30 -4.86 12.44
C PRO A 175 -6.00 -4.45 11.14
N ILE A 176 -6.08 -3.13 10.85
CA ILE A 176 -6.70 -2.62 9.62
C ILE A 176 -5.90 -3.05 8.39
N MET A 177 -4.58 -2.87 8.40
CA MET A 177 -3.70 -3.27 7.30
C MET A 177 -3.72 -4.78 7.09
N GLN A 178 -3.82 -5.55 8.18
CA GLN A 178 -3.94 -7.00 8.09
C GLN A 178 -5.28 -7.43 7.48
N ALA A 179 -6.39 -6.85 7.94
CA ALA A 179 -7.71 -7.14 7.40
C ALA A 179 -7.84 -6.72 5.94
N TRP A 180 -7.18 -5.63 5.53
CA TRP A 180 -7.11 -5.23 4.13
C TRP A 180 -6.41 -6.27 3.27
N ALA A 181 -5.25 -6.77 3.71
CA ALA A 181 -4.52 -7.81 2.98
C ALA A 181 -5.32 -9.12 2.92
N ASP A 182 -6.03 -9.47 3.98
CA ASP A 182 -6.89 -10.66 4.03
C ASP A 182 -8.06 -10.52 3.04
N TYR A 183 -8.67 -9.32 2.97
CA TYR A 183 -9.71 -8.99 2.00
C TYR A 183 -9.21 -9.05 0.55
N LEU A 184 -7.98 -8.60 0.28
CA LEU A 184 -7.38 -8.68 -1.05
C LEU A 184 -7.15 -10.13 -1.50
N ASP A 185 -6.72 -11.01 -0.59
CA ASP A 185 -6.47 -12.42 -0.89
C ASP A 185 -7.76 -13.22 -1.05
N ALA A 186 -8.76 -12.95 -0.20
CA ALA A 186 -10.00 -13.70 -0.14
C ALA A 186 -11.13 -12.80 0.40
N PRO A 187 -11.79 -12.00 -0.45
CA PRO A 187 -12.94 -11.23 -0.03
C PRO A 187 -14.09 -12.18 0.36
N PRO A 188 -14.97 -11.80 1.29
CA PRO A 188 -16.16 -12.57 1.58
C PRO A 188 -17.03 -12.71 0.32
N PRO A 189 -17.85 -13.77 0.23
CA PRO A 189 -18.80 -13.93 -0.87
C PRO A 189 -19.68 -12.69 -1.01
N ALA A 190 -19.99 -12.29 -2.25
CA ALA A 190 -20.75 -11.08 -2.55
C ALA A 190 -22.16 -11.04 -1.93
N ASP A 191 -22.66 -12.19 -1.44
CA ASP A 191 -24.01 -12.36 -0.89
C ASP A 191 -24.07 -12.30 0.65
N GLU A 192 -22.94 -12.13 1.35
CA GLU A 192 -22.92 -11.97 2.80
C GLU A 192 -22.63 -10.51 3.20
N ASP A 193 -23.71 -9.74 3.37
CA ASP A 193 -23.75 -8.45 4.10
C ASP A 193 -23.40 -8.58 5.61
N SER A 194 -22.69 -9.65 5.99
CA SER A 194 -22.42 -10.09 7.36
C SER A 194 -20.94 -9.92 7.71
N PHE A 195 -20.45 -8.69 7.71
CA PHE A 195 -19.21 -8.36 8.46
C PHE A 195 -19.36 -7.18 9.42
N LEU A 196 -20.59 -6.75 9.71
CA LEU A 196 -20.85 -5.61 10.60
C LEU A 196 -21.36 -6.00 11.99
N ALA A 197 -20.96 -7.17 12.49
CA ALA A 197 -21.25 -7.55 13.88
C ALA A 197 -20.08 -8.33 14.49
N GLY A 198 -19.19 -7.62 15.19
CA GLY A 198 -18.36 -8.23 16.22
C GLY A 198 -16.85 -8.17 15.99
N ALA A 199 -16.26 -7.04 16.36
CA ALA A 199 -14.92 -6.97 16.94
C ALA A 199 -14.97 -6.01 18.13
#